data_AF-G9PRJ6-F1
#
_entry.id   AF-G9PRJ6-F1
#
_cell.length_a   1.000
_cell.length_b   1.000
_cell.length_c   1.000
_cell.angle_alpha   90.00
_cell.angle_beta   90.00
_cell.angle_gamma   90.00
#
_symmetry.space_group_name_H-M   'P 1'
#
loop_
_entity.id
_entity.type
_entity.pdbx_description
1 polymer ?
#
loop_
_entity_poly.entity_id
_entity_poly.type
_entity_poly.pdbx_seq_one_letter_code
_entity_poly.pdbx_strand_id
1 'polypeptide(L)'
;SPSWRPTSVALQEVDLGQARSGRLAQAAFLAEELGMPTCRFAASYAGPVVGLRRRPLRSALSSPTHDVLGILRAAVGAGPIGYGNALISRFPVAGWHIKRLGRGASSVEKRGGRAWDPRSYHVSTASNRVMVAATLELPEDAGGPIRRLSVASTHLATRESMAARQLAAAWGALAGL
;
A
#
# COMPACT_ATOMS: atom_id res chain seq x y z
N SER A 1 -32.86 -3.41 0.79
CA SER A 1 -31.49 -3.94 0.88
C SER A 1 -30.76 -3.24 2.02
N PRO A 2 -30.15 -3.94 3.00
CA PRO A 2 -29.36 -3.26 4.01
C PRO A 2 -28.23 -2.50 3.30
N SER A 3 -28.21 -1.18 3.44
CA SER A 3 -27.22 -0.35 2.76
C SER A 3 -25.85 -0.60 3.39
N TRP A 4 -24.94 -1.21 2.65
CA TRP A 4 -23.53 -1.30 3.01
C TRP A 4 -22.99 0.11 3.29
N ARG A 5 -22.66 0.41 4.55
CA ARG A 5 -22.14 1.71 5.00
C ARG A 5 -20.95 1.52 5.96
N PRO A 6 -19.78 1.12 5.45
CA PRO A 6 -18.59 1.01 6.27
C PRO A 6 -18.18 2.41 6.79
N THR A 7 -17.65 2.45 8.01
CA THR A 7 -17.06 3.65 8.61
C THR A 7 -15.62 3.86 8.14
N SER A 8 -14.90 2.76 7.91
CA SER A 8 -13.53 2.75 7.37
C SER A 8 -13.36 1.56 6.44
N VAL A 9 -12.47 1.67 5.45
CA VAL A 9 -12.15 0.60 4.51
C VAL A 9 -10.64 0.46 4.40
N ALA A 10 -10.16 -0.76 4.64
CA ALA A 10 -8.78 -1.17 4.39
C ALA A 10 -8.67 -1.72 2.97
N LEU A 11 -7.78 -1.14 2.18
CA LEU A 11 -7.57 -1.51 0.78
C LEU A 11 -6.18 -2.13 0.62
N GLN A 12 -6.13 -3.25 -0.06
CA GLN A 12 -4.91 -3.92 -0.47
C GLN A 12 -4.80 -3.88 -1.99
N GLU A 13 -3.58 -3.97 -2.50
CA GLU A 13 -3.31 -4.08 -3.94
C GLU A 13 -3.80 -2.88 -4.76
N VAL A 14 -3.66 -1.69 -4.18
CA VAL A 14 -4.15 -0.44 -4.75
C VAL A 14 -3.12 0.14 -5.71
N ASP A 15 -3.57 0.52 -6.91
CA ASP A 15 -2.80 1.28 -7.88
C ASP A 15 -2.86 2.80 -7.60
N LEU A 16 -1.72 3.45 -7.79
CA LEU A 16 -1.61 4.89 -7.92
C LEU A 16 -1.05 5.20 -9.31
N GLY A 17 -1.86 5.81 -10.19
CA GLY A 17 -1.40 6.32 -11.48
C GLY A 17 -0.99 5.26 -12.51
N GLN A 18 -1.30 3.99 -12.29
CA GLN A 18 -0.93 2.90 -13.20
C GLN A 18 -1.78 2.92 -14.47
N ALA A 19 -1.18 2.60 -15.63
CA ALA A 19 -1.91 2.56 -16.89
C ALA A 19 -3.05 1.51 -16.88
N ARG A 20 -2.83 0.35 -16.25
CA ARG A 20 -3.85 -0.71 -16.13
C ARG A 20 -5.09 -0.31 -15.35
N SER A 21 -4.98 0.71 -14.50
CA SER A 21 -6.07 1.25 -13.69
C SER A 21 -6.63 2.56 -14.27
N GLY A 22 -6.44 2.80 -15.58
CA GLY A 22 -6.85 4.06 -16.22
C GLY A 22 -6.11 5.30 -15.70
N ARG A 23 -4.92 5.11 -15.10
CA ARG A 23 -4.13 6.15 -14.42
C ARG A 23 -4.80 6.76 -13.19
N LEU A 24 -5.82 6.11 -12.63
CA LEU A 24 -6.49 6.55 -11.42
C LEU A 24 -5.59 6.42 -10.18
N ALA A 25 -5.79 7.34 -9.23
CA ALA A 25 -5.41 7.14 -7.83
C ALA A 25 -6.54 6.37 -7.15
N GLN A 26 -6.55 5.03 -7.24
CA GLN A 26 -7.71 4.21 -6.92
C GLN A 26 -8.27 4.44 -5.51
N ALA A 27 -7.41 4.60 -4.50
CA ALA A 27 -7.86 4.87 -3.14
C ALA A 27 -8.50 6.26 -2.97
N ALA A 28 -7.99 7.28 -3.67
CA ALA A 28 -8.59 8.62 -3.61
C ALA A 28 -9.93 8.64 -4.35
N PHE A 29 -9.97 8.01 -5.53
CA PHE A 29 -11.20 7.83 -6.30
C PHE A 29 -12.28 7.10 -5.48
N LEU A 30 -11.94 5.97 -4.85
CA LEU A 30 -12.90 5.23 -4.02
C LEU A 30 -13.32 6.02 -2.77
N ALA A 31 -12.42 6.79 -2.17
CA ALA A 31 -12.77 7.66 -1.04
C ALA A 31 -13.82 8.71 -1.45
N GLU A 32 -13.65 9.32 -2.62
CA GLU A 32 -14.60 10.28 -3.19
C GLU A 32 -15.96 9.63 -3.46
N GLU A 33 -15.99 8.50 -4.17
CA GLU A 33 -17.23 7.75 -4.47
C GLU A 33 -17.99 7.31 -3.22
N LEU A 34 -17.28 6.98 -2.14
CA LEU A 34 -17.90 6.59 -0.87
C LEU A 34 -18.21 7.77 0.05
N GLY A 35 -17.86 9.00 -0.32
CA GLY A 35 -17.99 10.19 0.53
C GLY A 35 -17.18 10.06 1.83
N MET A 36 -15.95 9.58 1.73
CA MET A 36 -15.01 9.39 2.84
C MET A 36 -13.91 10.46 2.77
N PRO A 37 -13.86 11.44 3.70
CA PRO A 37 -13.00 12.60 3.60
C PRO A 37 -11.52 12.30 3.87
N THR A 38 -11.20 11.19 4.56
CA THR A 38 -9.81 10.86 4.88
C THR A 38 -9.33 9.67 4.07
N CYS A 39 -8.15 9.82 3.47
CA CYS A 39 -7.52 8.80 2.64
C CYS A 39 -6.00 8.86 2.78
N ARG A 40 -5.35 7.71 2.94
CA ARG A 40 -3.90 7.58 2.86
C ARG A 40 -3.51 6.34 2.08
N PHE A 41 -2.67 6.57 1.07
CA PHE A 41 -1.97 5.52 0.33
C PHE A 41 -0.54 5.34 0.85
N ALA A 42 -0.09 4.09 0.96
CA ALA A 42 1.28 3.71 1.24
C ALA A 42 1.82 2.75 0.18
N ALA A 43 2.88 3.17 -0.51
CA ALA A 43 3.52 2.42 -1.57
C ALA A 43 4.42 1.30 -1.04
N SER A 44 4.16 0.10 -1.56
CA SER A 44 5.04 -1.08 -1.52
C SER A 44 6.18 -0.94 -2.53
N TYR A 45 5.86 -0.47 -3.74
CA TYR A 45 6.82 -0.08 -4.76
C TYR A 45 6.38 1.22 -5.47
N ALA A 46 7.35 1.95 -6.02
CA ALA A 46 7.12 3.07 -6.92
C ALA A 46 7.51 2.73 -8.36
N GLY A 47 6.89 3.44 -9.30
CA GLY A 47 7.04 3.24 -10.73
C GLY A 47 6.00 2.30 -11.34
N PRO A 48 6.05 2.13 -12.67
CA PRO A 48 5.10 1.29 -13.41
C PRO A 48 5.15 -0.16 -12.94
N VAL A 49 4.01 -0.85 -13.02
CA VAL A 49 3.91 -2.29 -12.73
C VAL A 49 4.71 -3.15 -13.71
N VAL A 50 4.87 -2.66 -14.95
CA VAL A 50 5.73 -3.24 -15.97
C VAL A 50 7.16 -2.73 -15.82
N GLY A 51 8.14 -3.64 -15.87
CA GLY A 51 9.55 -3.32 -15.69
C GLY A 51 10.03 -3.48 -14.24
N LEU A 52 11.11 -2.76 -13.91
CA LEU A 52 11.78 -2.92 -12.61
C LEU A 52 10.98 -2.23 -11.49
N ARG A 53 10.35 -3.06 -10.64
CA ARG A 53 9.70 -2.62 -9.39
C ARG A 53 10.77 -2.10 -8.43
N ARG A 54 10.63 -0.85 -7.99
CA ARG A 54 11.65 -0.20 -7.16
C ARG A 54 11.09 0.20 -5.82
N ARG A 55 11.94 0.10 -4.80
CA ARG A 55 11.60 0.56 -3.46
C ARG A 55 11.42 2.08 -3.50
N PRO A 56 10.29 2.62 -3.02
CA PRO A 56 10.08 4.06 -2.99
C PRO A 56 11.03 4.70 -1.97
N LEU A 57 11.48 5.93 -2.22
CA LEU A 57 12.22 6.73 -1.25
C LEU A 57 11.32 7.03 -0.04
N ARG A 58 10.06 7.41 -0.30
CA ARG A 58 9.02 7.57 0.73
C ARG A 58 7.80 6.74 0.41
N SER A 59 7.35 5.92 1.37
CA SER A 59 6.15 5.10 1.18
C SER A 59 4.86 5.91 1.19
N ALA A 60 4.81 7.08 1.86
CA ALA A 60 3.76 8.09 1.64
C ALA A 60 3.96 8.73 0.26
N LEU A 61 3.53 8.04 -0.79
CA LEU A 61 3.83 8.41 -2.16
C LEU A 61 2.87 9.52 -2.63
N SER A 62 3.24 10.78 -2.36
CA SER A 62 2.48 11.97 -2.77
C SER A 62 3.12 12.77 -3.91
N SER A 63 4.40 12.54 -4.20
CA SER A 63 5.16 13.24 -5.23
C SER A 63 5.88 12.26 -6.14
N PRO A 64 6.02 12.55 -7.45
CA PRO A 64 6.85 11.74 -8.35
C PRO A 64 8.29 11.62 -7.84
N THR A 65 8.85 12.65 -7.21
CA THR A 65 10.24 12.66 -6.70
C THR A 65 10.49 11.71 -5.53
N HIS A 66 9.45 11.09 -4.98
CA HIS A 66 9.59 9.97 -4.05
C HIS A 66 9.96 8.64 -4.75
N ASP A 67 10.08 8.65 -6.07
CA ASP A 67 10.75 7.64 -6.89
C ASP A 67 12.07 8.21 -7.42
N VAL A 68 13.16 7.43 -7.38
CA VAL A 68 14.48 7.79 -7.91
C VAL A 68 14.40 8.17 -9.40
N LEU A 69 13.60 7.47 -10.20
CA LEU A 69 13.40 7.81 -11.62
C LEU A 69 12.19 8.74 -11.84
N GLY A 70 11.56 9.20 -10.76
CA GLY A 70 10.38 10.05 -10.84
C GLY A 70 10.70 11.51 -11.15
N ILE A 71 11.97 11.94 -11.10
CA ILE A 71 12.39 13.27 -11.54
C ILE A 71 12.05 13.48 -13.02
N LEU A 72 12.32 12.49 -13.88
CA LEU A 72 11.97 12.56 -15.30
C LEU A 72 10.45 12.66 -15.51
N ARG A 73 9.66 12.04 -14.64
CA ARG A 73 8.19 12.16 -14.66
C ARG A 73 7.73 13.54 -14.21
N ALA A 74 8.32 14.07 -13.15
CA ALA A 74 8.03 15.42 -12.66
C ALA A 74 8.33 16.47 -13.75
N ALA A 75 9.42 16.30 -14.50
CA ALA A 75 9.80 17.20 -15.58
C ALA A 75 8.76 17.29 -16.71
N VAL A 76 7.97 16.22 -16.93
CA VAL A 76 6.87 16.21 -17.91
C VAL A 76 5.49 16.41 -17.27
N GLY A 77 5.44 16.93 -16.03
CA GLY A 77 4.20 17.20 -15.31
C GLY A 77 3.41 15.95 -14.90
N ALA A 78 4.02 14.76 -14.98
CA ALA A 78 3.33 13.51 -14.67
C ALA A 78 3.34 13.22 -13.16
N GLY A 79 2.18 12.82 -12.62
CA GLY A 79 2.01 12.42 -11.22
C GLY A 79 2.79 11.16 -10.81
N PRO A 80 2.83 10.88 -9.48
CA PRO A 80 3.46 9.69 -8.95
C PRO A 80 2.80 8.42 -9.50
N ILE A 81 3.59 7.37 -9.63
CA ILE A 81 3.08 6.02 -9.91
C ILE A 81 3.56 5.08 -8.83
N GLY A 82 2.66 4.24 -8.33
CA GLY A 82 3.01 3.19 -7.38
C GLY A 82 1.94 2.13 -7.22
N TYR A 83 2.19 1.23 -6.27
CA TYR A 83 1.27 0.19 -5.86
C TYR A 83 1.50 -0.13 -4.40
N GLY A 84 0.41 -0.40 -3.67
CA GLY A 84 0.52 -0.69 -2.24
C GLY A 84 -0.83 -0.81 -1.55
N ASN A 85 -0.90 -0.32 -0.33
CA ASN A 85 -2.08 -0.43 0.53
C ASN A 85 -2.62 0.96 0.83
N ALA A 86 -3.91 1.05 1.12
CA ALA A 86 -4.53 2.28 1.54
C ALA A 86 -5.51 2.07 2.69
N LEU A 87 -5.80 3.16 3.38
CA LEU A 87 -6.89 3.28 4.35
C LEU A 87 -7.72 4.51 3.97
N ILE A 88 -9.04 4.32 3.97
CA ILE A 88 -10.01 5.40 3.80
C ILE A 88 -11.00 5.36 4.96
N SER A 89 -11.44 6.53 5.44
CA SER A 89 -12.34 6.61 6.59
C SER A 89 -13.30 7.80 6.51
N ARG A 90 -14.47 7.61 7.11
CA ARG A 90 -15.44 8.67 7.43
C ARG A 90 -15.01 9.50 8.64
N PHE A 91 -14.25 8.89 9.54
CA PHE A 91 -13.86 9.53 10.78
C PHE A 91 -12.59 10.38 10.59
N PRO A 92 -12.43 11.46 11.39
CA PRO A 92 -11.19 12.20 11.46
C PRO A 92 -10.02 11.29 11.85
N VAL A 93 -8.83 11.64 11.36
CA VAL A 93 -7.60 10.89 11.63
C VAL A 93 -6.69 11.78 12.46
N ALA A 94 -6.43 11.37 13.71
CA ALA A 94 -5.52 12.05 14.62
C ALA A 94 -4.04 11.85 14.19
N GLY A 95 -3.72 10.71 13.57
CA GLY A 95 -2.35 10.40 13.16
C GLY A 95 -2.30 9.32 12.08
N TRP A 96 -1.35 9.48 11.15
CA TRP A 96 -1.04 8.50 10.12
C TRP A 96 0.31 7.85 10.39
N HIS A 97 0.38 6.53 10.28
CA HIS A 97 1.59 5.77 10.51
C HIS A 97 1.85 4.81 9.35
N ILE A 98 3.08 4.81 8.82
CA ILE A 98 3.46 3.92 7.73
C ILE A 98 4.68 3.11 8.16
N LYS A 99 4.55 1.79 8.15
CA LYS A 99 5.62 0.86 8.51
C LYS A 99 5.98 0.00 7.31
N ARG A 100 7.27 -0.04 6.96
CA ARG A 100 7.78 -1.01 5.99
C ARG A 100 7.98 -2.35 6.70
N LEU A 101 7.40 -3.42 6.16
CA LEU A 101 7.47 -4.79 6.70
C LEU A 101 8.53 -5.65 6.00
N GLY A 102 9.29 -5.06 5.07
CA GLY A 102 10.32 -5.75 4.29
C GLY A 102 9.74 -6.63 3.18
N ARG A 103 10.61 -7.40 2.53
CA ARG A 103 10.27 -8.27 1.37
C ARG A 103 10.38 -9.75 1.74
N GLY A 104 9.59 -10.58 1.07
CA GLY A 104 9.82 -12.02 1.03
C GLY A 104 11.08 -12.38 0.24
N ALA A 105 11.43 -13.67 0.22
CA ALA A 105 12.48 -14.16 -0.66
C ALA A 105 12.04 -14.02 -2.13
N SER A 106 12.95 -13.60 -3.01
CA SER A 106 12.68 -13.63 -4.46
C SER A 106 12.65 -15.08 -4.94
N SER A 107 11.75 -15.43 -5.85
CA SER A 107 11.76 -16.74 -6.52
C SER A 107 12.39 -16.61 -7.90
N VAL A 108 13.10 -17.66 -8.30
CA VAL A 108 13.63 -17.81 -9.64
C VAL A 108 13.01 -19.07 -10.21
N GLU A 109 12.20 -18.92 -11.26
CA GLU A 109 11.56 -20.04 -11.93
C GLU A 109 12.20 -20.25 -13.29
N LYS A 110 12.56 -21.50 -13.60
CA LYS A 110 13.10 -21.84 -14.92
C LYS A 110 11.94 -21.90 -15.92
N ARG A 111 11.95 -21.05 -16.94
CA ARG A 111 10.90 -20.91 -17.97
C ARG A 111 10.93 -22.03 -19.04
N GLY A 112 11.79 -23.03 -18.86
CA GLY A 112 12.15 -24.01 -19.91
C GLY A 112 13.21 -23.42 -20.85
N GLY A 113 14.31 -24.16 -21.06
CA GLY A 113 15.49 -23.69 -21.80
C GLY A 113 16.81 -24.25 -21.26
N ARG A 114 17.92 -23.93 -21.93
CA ARG A 114 19.28 -24.38 -21.53
C ARG A 114 19.64 -23.77 -20.17
N ALA A 115 20.17 -24.58 -19.25
CA ALA A 115 20.45 -24.15 -17.87
C ALA A 115 21.48 -23.01 -17.75
N TRP A 116 22.24 -22.73 -18.81
CA TRP A 116 23.25 -21.67 -18.84
C TRP A 116 22.76 -20.36 -19.46
N ASP A 117 21.57 -20.32 -20.07
CA ASP A 117 21.02 -19.09 -20.65
C ASP A 117 20.23 -18.30 -19.57
N PRO A 118 20.66 -17.09 -19.18
CA PRO A 118 19.95 -16.25 -18.21
C PRO A 118 18.49 -15.98 -18.59
N ARG A 119 18.16 -15.95 -19.89
CA ARG A 119 16.78 -15.73 -20.37
C ARG A 119 15.86 -16.92 -20.10
N SER A 120 16.43 -18.08 -19.76
CA SER A 120 15.68 -19.28 -19.35
C SER A 120 15.16 -19.18 -17.91
N TYR A 121 15.45 -18.10 -17.19
CA TYR A 121 15.04 -17.88 -15.80
C TYR A 121 14.14 -16.65 -15.68
N HIS A 122 13.02 -16.81 -14.98
CA HIS A 122 12.15 -15.71 -14.57
C HIS A 122 12.40 -15.41 -13.09
N VAL A 123 12.92 -14.22 -12.80
CA VAL A 123 13.11 -13.76 -11.43
C VAL A 123 11.87 -12.99 -10.99
N SER A 124 11.07 -13.61 -10.15
CA SER A 124 9.97 -12.98 -9.43
C SER A 124 10.52 -12.33 -8.17
N THR A 125 10.82 -11.03 -8.27
CA THR A 125 11.22 -10.26 -7.08
C THR A 125 10.01 -10.09 -6.17
N ALA A 126 10.12 -10.55 -4.93
CA ALA A 126 9.08 -10.33 -3.93
C ALA A 126 9.00 -8.83 -3.65
N SER A 127 7.84 -8.24 -3.90
CA SER A 127 7.57 -6.84 -3.58
C SER A 127 7.74 -6.60 -2.07
N ASN A 128 8.27 -5.44 -1.70
CA ASN A 128 8.23 -5.04 -0.30
C ASN A 128 6.78 -4.99 0.19
N ARG A 129 6.54 -5.38 1.44
CA ARG A 129 5.26 -5.21 2.11
C ARG A 129 5.30 -3.94 2.96
N VAL A 130 4.17 -3.27 3.04
CA VAL A 130 3.98 -2.04 3.80
C VAL A 130 2.69 -2.12 4.60
N MET A 131 2.67 -1.50 5.76
CA MET A 131 1.47 -1.22 6.53
C MET A 131 1.20 0.28 6.47
N VAL A 132 -0.04 0.63 6.23
CA VAL A 132 -0.58 1.97 6.54
C VAL A 132 -1.52 1.80 7.72
N ALA A 133 -1.39 2.65 8.72
CA ALA A 133 -2.20 2.67 9.92
C ALA A 133 -2.65 4.10 10.23
N ALA A 134 -3.77 4.19 10.95
CA ALA A 134 -4.37 5.44 11.37
C ALA A 134 -4.91 5.31 12.78
N THR A 135 -4.79 6.38 13.56
CA THR A 135 -5.56 6.55 14.79
C THR A 135 -6.79 7.40 14.44
N LEU A 136 -7.97 6.79 14.45
CA LEU A 136 -9.23 7.45 14.15
C LEU A 136 -9.84 8.05 15.41
N GLU A 137 -10.46 9.21 15.27
CA GLU A 137 -11.28 9.81 16.32
C GLU A 137 -12.73 9.33 16.16
N LEU A 138 -13.24 8.63 17.16
CA LEU A 138 -14.62 8.13 17.13
C LEU A 138 -15.57 9.25 17.58
N PRO A 139 -16.71 9.43 16.90
CA PRO A 139 -17.67 10.46 17.28
C PRO A 139 -18.32 10.10 18.63
N GLU A 140 -18.78 11.11 19.36
CA GLU A 140 -19.27 10.93 20.73
C GLU A 140 -20.51 10.04 20.83
N ASP A 141 -21.31 10.02 19.77
CA ASP A 141 -22.53 9.24 19.61
C ASP A 141 -22.27 7.77 19.24
N ALA A 142 -21.01 7.35 19.06
CA ALA A 142 -20.63 5.95 18.83
C ALA A 142 -20.90 5.04 20.05
N GLY A 143 -21.41 5.59 21.16
CA GLY A 143 -22.04 4.83 22.25
C GLY A 143 -21.09 4.10 23.19
N GLY A 144 -19.78 4.40 23.14
CA GLY A 144 -18.76 3.73 23.97
C GLY A 144 -17.77 4.69 24.65
N PRO A 145 -17.05 4.22 25.68
CA PRO A 145 -16.02 5.02 26.36
C PRO A 145 -14.77 5.24 25.50
N ILE A 146 -14.57 4.40 24.46
CA ILE A 146 -13.43 4.49 23.56
C ILE A 146 -13.62 5.67 22.61
N ARG A 147 -12.66 6.61 22.62
CA ARG A 147 -12.67 7.80 21.75
C ARG A 147 -11.68 7.74 20.60
N ARG A 148 -10.79 6.75 20.60
CA ARG A 148 -9.81 6.53 19.54
C ARG A 148 -9.72 5.08 19.15
N LEU A 149 -9.60 4.82 17.86
CA LEU A 149 -9.44 3.48 17.29
C LEU A 149 -8.23 3.45 16.36
N SER A 150 -7.25 2.61 16.68
CA SER A 150 -6.11 2.34 15.81
C SER A 150 -6.49 1.25 14.79
N VAL A 151 -6.37 1.56 13.50
CA VAL A 151 -6.69 0.65 12.39
C VAL A 151 -5.51 0.57 11.43
N ALA A 152 -5.26 -0.61 10.86
CA ALA A 152 -4.19 -0.83 9.90
C ALA A 152 -4.66 -1.64 8.69
N SER A 153 -4.07 -1.33 7.53
CA SER A 153 -4.12 -2.14 6.33
C SER A 153 -2.71 -2.61 5.96
N THR A 154 -2.55 -3.92 5.79
CA THR A 154 -1.34 -4.51 5.23
C THR A 154 -1.66 -5.80 4.47
N HIS A 155 -0.81 -6.16 3.52
CA HIS A 155 -0.82 -7.45 2.81
C HIS A 155 0.54 -8.10 3.03
N LEU A 156 0.55 -9.29 3.63
CA LEU A 156 1.76 -10.00 4.04
C LEU A 156 2.34 -10.86 2.90
N ALA A 157 3.55 -11.38 3.09
CA ALA A 157 4.11 -12.39 2.22
C ALA A 157 3.26 -13.67 2.24
N THR A 158 3.31 -14.45 1.17
CA THR A 158 2.61 -15.75 1.08
C THR A 158 3.34 -16.86 1.83
N ARG A 159 4.66 -16.78 1.99
CA ARG A 159 5.44 -17.75 2.77
C ARG A 159 5.20 -17.53 4.26
N GLU A 160 4.73 -18.56 4.95
CA GLU A 160 4.27 -18.52 6.34
C GLU A 160 5.27 -17.90 7.32
N SER A 161 6.52 -18.36 7.35
CA SER A 161 7.54 -17.83 8.27
C SER A 161 7.81 -16.34 8.08
N MET A 162 7.76 -15.86 6.84
CA MET A 162 7.86 -14.44 6.53
C MET A 162 6.59 -13.69 6.93
N ALA A 163 5.41 -14.26 6.65
CA ALA A 163 4.13 -13.68 7.03
C ALA A 163 4.03 -13.50 8.55
N ALA A 164 4.39 -14.51 9.33
CA ALA A 164 4.41 -14.46 10.80
C ALA A 164 5.31 -13.33 11.32
N ARG A 165 6.54 -13.20 10.78
CA ARG A 165 7.45 -12.10 11.12
C ARG A 165 6.86 -10.73 10.77
N GLN A 166 6.22 -10.61 9.62
CA GLN A 166 5.60 -9.36 9.18
C GLN A 166 4.36 -9.02 10.00
N LEU A 167 3.57 -10.02 10.40
CA LEU A 167 2.42 -9.87 11.29
C LEU A 167 2.87 -9.38 12.67
N ALA A 168 3.88 -10.02 13.27
CA ALA A 168 4.44 -9.58 14.54
C ALA A 168 4.95 -8.13 14.48
N ALA A 169 5.66 -7.77 13.40
CA ALA A 169 6.15 -6.41 13.19
C ALA A 169 5.02 -5.39 12.96
N ALA A 170 3.96 -5.77 12.24
CA ALA A 170 2.78 -4.94 12.00
C ALA A 170 2.00 -4.74 13.31
N TRP A 171 1.76 -5.81 14.05
CA TRP A 171 1.07 -5.78 15.34
C TRP A 171 1.81 -4.93 16.36
N GLY A 172 3.12 -5.14 16.53
CA GLY A 172 3.92 -4.33 17.44
C GLY A 172 3.93 -2.84 17.08
N ALA A 173 3.87 -2.51 15.78
CA ALA A 173 3.75 -1.12 15.34
C ALA A 173 2.35 -0.53 15.54
N LEU A 174 1.29 -1.34 15.41
CA LEU A 174 -0.10 -0.90 15.61
C LEU A 174 -0.45 -0.75 17.09
N ALA A 175 -0.01 -1.68 17.93
CA ALA A 175 -0.24 -1.67 19.38
C ALA A 175 0.54 -0.55 20.09
N GLY A 176 1.53 0.05 19.44
CA GLY A 176 2.29 1.20 19.94
C GLY A 176 1.74 2.57 19.52
N LEU A 177 0.55 2.63 18.89
CA LEU A 177 -0.15 3.87 18.51
C LEU A 177 -1.15 4.28 19.59
#